data_AF-A0A5N6DBG5-F1
#
_entry.id   AF-A0A5N6DBG5-F1
#
_cell.length_a   1.000
_cell.length_b   1.000
_cell.length_c   1.000
_cell.angle_alpha   90.00
_cell.angle_beta   90.00
_cell.angle_gamma   90.00
#
_symmetry.space_group_name_H-M   'P 1'
#
loop_
_entity.id
_entity.type
_entity.pdbx_description
1 polymer ?
#
loop_
_entity_poly.entity_id
_entity_poly.type
_entity_poly.pdbx_seq_one_letter_code
_entity_poly.pdbx_strand_id
1 'polypeptide(L)'
;MSNSYIVSIRLEGPPEDEDDLARDPGTKEGPLIDIVRKAVEGEGLTVEDSGYLPGPKVFPPHFLIGVEIKGNIDTERLKNIVQEQWNIKAQEFNDPYIPVDITVQDLDD
;
A
#
# COMPACT_ATOMS: atom_id res chain seq x y z
N MET A 1 -8.30 7.85 18.51
CA MET A 1 -9.19 6.94 17.76
C MET A 1 -8.36 6.35 16.65
N SER A 2 -8.65 5.13 16.26
CA SER A 2 -7.96 4.44 15.19
C SER A 2 -8.94 4.29 14.05
N ASN A 3 -8.47 4.54 12.83
CA ASN A 3 -9.27 4.49 11.61
C ASN A 3 -8.67 3.44 10.67
N SER A 4 -9.54 2.73 9.97
CA SER A 4 -9.22 1.64 9.07
C SER A 4 -9.31 2.11 7.62
N TYR A 5 -8.27 1.84 6.85
CA TYR A 5 -8.19 2.20 5.45
C TYR A 5 -7.87 0.98 4.58
N ILE A 6 -8.36 1.00 3.35
CA ILE A 6 -7.91 0.09 2.29
C ILE A 6 -7.06 0.90 1.31
N VAL A 7 -5.79 0.52 1.17
CA VAL A 7 -4.91 1.02 0.13
C VAL A 7 -4.91 0.02 -1.02
N SER A 8 -5.37 0.47 -2.18
CA SER A 8 -5.46 -0.28 -3.42
C SER A 8 -4.33 0.17 -4.35
N ILE A 9 -3.49 -0.78 -4.77
CA ILE A 9 -2.31 -0.53 -5.61
C ILE A 9 -2.41 -1.39 -6.86
N ARG A 10 -2.46 -0.74 -8.02
CA ARG A 10 -2.51 -1.42 -9.33
C ARG A 10 -1.24 -1.17 -10.12
N LEU A 11 -0.59 -2.23 -10.58
CA LEU A 11 0.65 -2.14 -11.36
C LEU A 11 0.39 -1.96 -12.86
N GLU A 12 1.36 -1.37 -13.59
CA GLU A 12 1.29 -1.15 -15.05
C GLU A 12 1.55 -2.41 -15.85
N GLY A 13 2.53 -3.19 -15.38
CA GLY A 13 2.89 -4.48 -15.93
C GLY A 13 2.94 -5.55 -14.84
N PRO A 14 3.11 -6.82 -15.23
CA PRO A 14 3.52 -7.84 -14.29
C PRO A 14 4.84 -7.45 -13.61
N PRO A 15 5.05 -7.83 -12.34
CA PRO A 15 6.40 -7.89 -11.81
C PRO A 15 7.24 -8.88 -12.63
N GLU A 16 8.52 -8.60 -12.88
CA GLU A 16 9.46 -9.55 -13.51
C GLU A 16 9.66 -10.79 -12.61
N ASP A 17 9.56 -10.62 -11.28
CA ASP A 17 9.57 -11.71 -10.29
C ASP A 17 8.26 -11.73 -9.49
N GLU A 18 7.45 -12.77 -9.70
CA GLU A 18 6.14 -12.92 -9.03
C GLU A 18 6.23 -13.22 -7.53
N ASP A 19 7.37 -13.76 -7.09
CA ASP A 19 7.62 -14.18 -5.70
C ASP A 19 7.91 -12.99 -4.75
N ASP A 20 8.29 -11.82 -5.27
CA ASP A 20 8.74 -10.69 -4.44
C ASP A 20 7.59 -9.87 -3.82
N LEU A 21 6.34 -10.02 -4.29
CA LEU A 21 5.24 -9.14 -3.87
C LEU A 21 4.35 -9.70 -2.75
N ALA A 22 4.69 -10.83 -2.12
CA ALA A 22 3.99 -11.43 -0.97
C ALA A 22 2.45 -11.40 -1.11
N ARG A 23 1.92 -12.09 -2.13
CA ARG A 23 0.50 -12.02 -2.57
C ARG A 23 -0.52 -12.70 -1.66
N ASP A 24 -0.10 -13.40 -0.62
CA ASP A 24 -1.01 -14.23 0.17
C ASP A 24 -1.87 -13.39 1.11
N PRO A 25 -3.22 -13.45 1.00
CA PRO A 25 -4.12 -12.74 1.91
C PRO A 25 -3.86 -13.13 3.37
N GLY A 26 -3.82 -12.15 4.26
CA GLY A 26 -3.48 -12.32 5.67
C GLY A 26 -1.99 -12.20 6.00
N THR A 27 -1.12 -12.09 4.98
CA THR A 27 0.29 -11.78 5.20
C THR A 27 0.43 -10.34 5.70
N LYS A 28 1.17 -10.17 6.80
CA LYS A 28 1.37 -8.88 7.49
C LYS A 28 2.70 -8.19 7.16
N GLU A 29 3.53 -8.84 6.35
CA GLU A 29 4.85 -8.38 5.95
C GLU A 29 4.98 -8.43 4.42
N GLY A 30 5.71 -7.48 3.84
CA GLY A 30 5.93 -7.45 2.40
C GLY A 30 6.26 -6.05 1.90
N PRO A 31 6.82 -5.93 0.68
CA PRO A 31 7.36 -4.67 0.21
C PRO A 31 6.32 -3.57 0.07
N LEU A 32 5.06 -3.92 -0.25
CA LEU A 32 3.97 -2.95 -0.40
C LEU A 32 3.43 -2.50 0.96
N ILE A 33 3.32 -3.43 1.92
CA ILE A 33 2.96 -3.10 3.32
C ILE A 33 4.01 -2.17 3.93
N ASP A 34 5.29 -2.44 3.68
CA ASP A 34 6.38 -1.59 4.18
C ASP A 34 6.33 -0.17 3.60
N ILE A 35 5.95 -0.01 2.32
CA ILE A 35 5.76 1.30 1.70
C ILE A 35 4.64 2.06 2.41
N VAL A 36 3.49 1.41 2.60
CA VAL A 36 2.34 2.04 3.28
C VAL A 36 2.71 2.41 4.71
N ARG A 37 3.38 1.51 5.45
CA ARG A 37 3.80 1.77 6.82
C ARG A 37 4.76 2.95 6.91
N LYS A 38 5.81 2.97 6.08
CA LYS A 38 6.77 4.09 6.03
C LYS A 38 6.09 5.41 5.68
N ALA A 39 5.10 5.40 4.79
CA ALA A 39 4.35 6.61 4.44
C ALA A 39 3.61 7.17 5.66
N VAL A 40 2.86 6.32 6.36
CA VAL A 40 2.09 6.70 7.55
C VAL A 40 3.00 7.16 8.69
N GLU A 41 4.06 6.40 8.97
CA GLU A 41 5.04 6.75 10.01
C GLU A 41 5.82 8.03 9.69
N GLY A 42 6.06 8.31 8.41
CA GLY A 42 6.68 9.55 7.94
C GLY A 42 5.85 10.81 8.27
N GLU A 43 4.52 10.68 8.34
CA GLU A 43 3.62 11.75 8.79
C GLU A 43 3.52 11.85 10.33
N GLY A 44 4.26 11.03 11.07
CA GLY A 44 4.21 10.99 12.53
C GLY A 44 3.00 10.24 13.09
N LEU A 45 2.30 9.45 12.27
CA LEU A 45 1.21 8.58 12.68
C LEU A 45 1.72 7.17 13.00
N THR A 46 0.90 6.35 13.66
CA THR A 46 1.27 4.99 14.03
C THR A 46 0.34 3.99 13.34
N VAL A 47 0.90 2.99 12.67
CA VAL A 47 0.14 1.85 12.14
C VAL A 47 -0.04 0.82 13.26
N GLU A 48 -1.28 0.49 13.59
CA GLU A 48 -1.62 -0.51 14.63
C GLU A 48 -1.73 -1.92 14.04
N ASP A 49 -2.29 -2.06 12.84
CA ASP A 49 -2.28 -3.31 12.08
C ASP A 49 -2.16 -3.03 10.58
N SER A 50 -1.59 -3.98 9.84
CA SER A 50 -1.51 -3.91 8.38
C SER A 50 -1.40 -5.31 7.78
N GLY A 51 -2.06 -5.54 6.64
CA GLY A 51 -1.97 -6.83 5.96
C GLY A 51 -2.57 -6.83 4.56
N TYR A 52 -2.16 -7.80 3.76
CA TYR A 52 -2.76 -8.04 2.45
C TYR A 52 -4.19 -8.56 2.61
N LEU A 53 -5.12 -7.92 1.92
CA LEU A 53 -6.50 -8.34 1.83
C LEU A 53 -6.71 -9.24 0.60
N PRO A 54 -7.79 -10.02 0.54
CA PRO A 54 -8.16 -10.77 -0.65
C PRO A 54 -8.37 -9.83 -1.84
N GLY A 55 -7.38 -9.76 -2.73
CA GLY A 55 -7.43 -8.95 -3.95
C GLY A 55 -8.12 -9.66 -5.13
N PRO A 56 -8.56 -8.91 -6.15
CA PRO A 56 -9.07 -9.50 -7.38
C PRO A 56 -7.97 -10.26 -8.12
N LYS A 57 -8.30 -11.45 -8.64
CA LYS A 57 -7.37 -12.28 -9.43
C LYS A 57 -7.28 -11.76 -10.88
N VAL A 58 -6.70 -10.58 -11.04
CA VAL A 58 -6.56 -9.87 -12.33
C VAL A 58 -5.09 -9.68 -12.72
N PHE A 59 -4.85 -9.46 -14.02
CA PHE A 59 -3.53 -9.20 -14.59
C PHE A 59 -3.55 -7.90 -15.42
N PRO A 60 -2.66 -6.93 -15.19
CA PRO A 60 -1.60 -6.91 -14.16
C PRO A 60 -2.14 -7.00 -12.73
N PRO A 61 -1.28 -7.37 -11.77
CA PRO A 61 -1.70 -7.60 -10.39
C PRO A 61 -2.32 -6.36 -9.75
N HIS A 62 -3.33 -6.60 -8.94
CA HIS A 62 -4.01 -5.59 -8.13
C HIS A 62 -3.97 -6.02 -6.67
N PHE A 63 -3.28 -5.23 -5.86
CA PHE A 63 -3.09 -5.48 -4.44
C PHE A 63 -4.03 -4.62 -3.61
N LEU A 64 -4.58 -5.23 -2.56
CA LEU A 64 -5.36 -4.55 -1.55
C LEU A 64 -4.64 -4.73 -0.21
N ILE A 65 -4.38 -3.62 0.48
CA ILE A 65 -3.70 -3.59 1.76
C ILE A 65 -4.66 -2.93 2.75
N GLY A 66 -5.05 -3.69 3.77
CA GLY A 66 -5.76 -3.12 4.92
C GLY A 66 -4.74 -2.52 5.87
N VAL A 67 -5.01 -1.31 6.35
CA VAL A 67 -4.16 -0.62 7.32
C VAL A 67 -5.03 0.05 8.39
N GLU A 68 -4.72 -0.22 9.65
CA GLU A 68 -5.32 0.45 10.81
C GLU A 68 -4.33 1.48 11.33
N ILE A 69 -4.74 2.75 11.40
CA ILE A 69 -3.88 3.87 11.77
C ILE A 69 -4.41 4.51 13.04
N LYS A 70 -3.55 4.65 14.04
CA LYS A 70 -3.82 5.44 15.25
C LYS A 70 -3.70 6.92 14.95
N GLY A 71 -4.85 7.58 14.77
CA GLY A 71 -4.94 8.97 14.39
C GLY A 71 -6.01 9.17 13.33
N ASN A 72 -6.03 10.35 12.72
CA ASN A 72 -6.88 10.61 11.56
C ASN A 72 -6.00 11.15 10.44
N ILE A 73 -6.15 10.56 9.26
CA ILE A 73 -5.55 11.04 8.03
C ILE A 73 -6.60 11.04 6.92
N ASP A 74 -6.65 12.14 6.18
CA ASP A 74 -7.51 12.23 5.01
C ASP A 74 -7.07 11.23 3.93
N THR A 75 -8.04 10.65 3.20
CA THR A 75 -7.77 9.63 2.18
C THR A 75 -6.93 10.15 1.01
N GLU A 76 -7.13 11.41 0.59
CA GLU A 76 -6.29 12.03 -0.45
C GLU A 76 -4.88 12.27 0.07
N ARG A 77 -4.74 12.69 1.34
CA ARG A 77 -3.41 12.82 1.98
C ARG A 77 -2.70 11.48 2.06
N LEU A 78 -3.38 10.42 2.52
CA LEU A 78 -2.82 9.07 2.62
C LEU A 78 -2.41 8.54 1.24
N LYS A 79 -3.24 8.74 0.20
CA LYS A 79 -2.88 8.41 -1.18
C LYS A 79 -1.59 9.11 -1.62
N ASN A 80 -1.50 10.42 -1.38
CA ASN A 80 -0.37 11.23 -1.83
C ASN A 80 0.95 10.80 -1.17
N ILE A 81 0.94 10.53 0.15
CA ILE A 81 2.15 10.10 0.86
C ILE A 81 2.58 8.68 0.47
N VAL A 82 1.64 7.77 0.19
CA VAL A 82 1.96 6.43 -0.28
C VAL A 82 2.59 6.50 -1.68
N GLN A 83 2.04 7.35 -2.57
CA GLN A 83 2.63 7.61 -3.88
C GLN A 83 4.04 8.22 -3.79
N GLU A 84 4.26 9.14 -2.86
CA GLU A 84 5.57 9.75 -2.62
C GLU A 84 6.59 8.71 -2.16
N GLN A 85 6.24 7.87 -1.17
CA GLN A 85 7.12 6.79 -0.72
C GLN A 85 7.40 5.76 -1.82
N TRP A 86 6.42 5.50 -2.68
CA TRP A 86 6.64 4.66 -3.86
C TRP A 86 7.70 5.27 -4.77
N ASN A 87 7.56 6.55 -5.12
CA ASN A 87 8.50 7.23 -6.02
C ASN A 87 9.91 7.24 -5.44
N ILE A 88 10.06 7.40 -4.12
CA ILE A 88 11.35 7.30 -3.43
C ILE A 88 11.93 5.89 -3.62
N LYS A 89 11.17 4.83 -3.32
CA LYS A 89 11.63 3.45 -3.51
C LYS A 89 11.97 3.13 -4.97
N ALA A 90 11.16 3.59 -5.93
CA ALA A 90 11.40 3.38 -7.35
C ALA A 90 12.73 4.01 -7.81
N GLN A 91 13.09 5.18 -7.27
CA GLN A 91 14.38 5.82 -7.52
C GLN A 91 15.55 5.07 -6.87
N GLU A 92 15.36 4.52 -5.67
CA GLU A 92 16.41 3.79 -4.94
C GLU A 92 16.76 2.44 -5.60
N PHE A 93 15.75 1.72 -6.11
CA PHE A 93 15.92 0.36 -6.62
C PHE A 93 15.96 0.27 -8.15
N ASN A 94 15.87 1.41 -8.86
CA ASN A 94 15.69 1.45 -10.32
C ASN A 94 14.57 0.50 -10.77
N ASP A 95 13.51 0.48 -9.97
CA ASP A 95 12.45 -0.53 -10.00
C ASP A 95 11.40 -0.15 -11.06
N PRO A 96 11.14 -1.02 -12.07
CA PRO A 96 10.19 -0.74 -13.13
C PRO A 96 8.71 -0.87 -12.70
N TYR A 97 8.42 -1.29 -11.47
CA TYR A 97 7.06 -1.52 -11.00
C TYR A 97 6.37 -0.22 -10.56
N ILE A 98 6.19 0.71 -11.47
CA ILE A 98 5.43 1.93 -11.18
C ILE A 98 3.93 1.56 -11.09
N PRO A 99 3.23 1.93 -9.99
CA PRO A 99 1.81 1.73 -9.90
C PRO A 99 1.12 2.70 -10.88
N VAL A 100 0.22 2.15 -11.69
CA VAL A 100 -0.67 2.93 -12.56
C VAL A 100 -1.63 3.75 -11.74
N ASP A 101 -2.07 3.17 -10.62
CA ASP A 101 -3.05 3.81 -9.76
C ASP A 101 -2.87 3.37 -8.31
N ILE A 102 -2.98 4.36 -7.42
CA ILE A 102 -3.11 4.18 -5.98
C ILE A 102 -4.42 4.84 -5.57
N THR A 103 -5.27 4.06 -4.90
CA THR A 103 -6.56 4.50 -4.36
C THR A 103 -6.62 4.16 -2.88
N VAL A 104 -7.26 5.02 -2.10
CA VAL A 104 -7.44 4.85 -0.66
C VAL A 104 -8.92 4.98 -0.35
N GLN A 105 -9.45 4.05 0.45
CA GLN A 105 -10.81 4.07 0.95
C GLN A 105 -10.79 4.05 2.47
N ASP A 106 -11.53 4.97 3.09
CA ASP A 106 -11.86 4.93 4.52
C ASP A 106 -12.98 3.90 4.76
N LEU A 107 -12.84 3.06 5.78
CA LEU A 107 -13.81 2.03 6.14
C LEU A 107 -14.70 2.43 7.32
N ASP A 108 -14.38 3.52 8.01
CA ASP A 108 -15.09 3.99 9.19
C ASP A 108 -16.08 5.14 8.89
N ASP A 109 -16.20 5.55 7.62
CA ASP A 109 -17.13 6.58 7.11
C ASP A 109 -18.32 5.97 6.32
#